data_AF-A0A9J7A8C0-F1
#
_entry.id   AF-A0A9J7A8C0-F1
#
_cell.length_a   1.000
_cell.length_b   1.000
_cell.length_c   1.000
_cell.angle_alpha   90.00
_cell.angle_beta   90.00
_cell.angle_gamma   90.00
#
_symmetry.space_group_name_H-M   'P 1'
#
loop_
_entity.id
_entity.type
_entity.pdbx_description
1 polymer ?
#
loop_
_entity_poly.entity_id
_entity_poly.type
_entity_poly.pdbx_seq_one_letter_code
_entity_poly.pdbx_strand_id
1 'polypeptide(L)'
;MAPSPVDRDKQPLETLLERAKKQGYQTAMVVTSQINHATPASFAAHIDSRNKYNEIADQYLDRRYQGKPWVDILFGGGQRYFLRDDRNLVQEFATLGYAYADNYDDLAAIESKPALALLADKGLPFAIDSDEPRRLAFLTEKALELLGNEQPFFMLVEASQIDWCGHANDIACAMHEMRDAEQALLLLSAYVAEHPNTLLVVTADHSTGGLSMGSGGDYQWRADVVRAVKASANVITQELLEASDWYQSWQSLTSINLNESEQTPLAQARLKVLRAETQSEKNIATTQLRERVLAAIDTASVTGWTTSGHTGGDVAVFAIGAGAEKLSGHRDNTDVGKVLFKTLAQK
;
A
#
# COMPACT_ATOMS: atom_id res chain seq x y z
N MET A 1 15.42 -10.11 -4.03
CA MET A 1 15.54 -9.30 -2.80
C MET A 1 14.86 -10.09 -1.68
N ALA A 2 15.60 -10.46 -0.62
CA ALA A 2 15.00 -11.12 0.54
C ALA A 2 14.18 -10.06 1.29
N PRO A 3 12.90 -10.29 1.61
CA PRO A 3 12.01 -9.28 2.19
C PRO A 3 11.83 -9.51 3.68
N SER A 4 12.67 -10.36 4.23
CA SER A 4 12.43 -11.03 5.48
C SER A 4 13.57 -10.68 6.42
N PRO A 5 13.28 -10.59 7.72
CA PRO A 5 14.24 -10.42 8.80
C PRO A 5 15.11 -11.67 8.91
N VAL A 6 15.91 -11.93 7.88
CA VAL A 6 17.01 -12.86 7.92
C VAL A 6 18.29 -12.07 7.74
N ASP A 7 19.35 -12.46 8.45
CA ASP A 7 20.65 -11.84 8.26
C ASP A 7 21.28 -12.22 6.90
N ARG A 8 22.51 -11.76 6.67
CA ARG A 8 23.25 -12.08 5.42
C ARG A 8 23.51 -13.58 5.25
N ASP A 9 23.48 -14.34 6.34
CA ASP A 9 23.67 -15.79 6.39
C ASP A 9 22.32 -16.54 6.42
N LYS A 10 21.22 -15.83 6.12
CA LYS A 10 19.84 -16.31 6.10
C LYS A 10 19.32 -16.85 7.44
N GLN A 11 19.90 -16.41 8.55
CA GLN A 11 19.41 -16.76 9.88
C GLN A 11 18.27 -15.82 10.29
N PRO A 12 17.15 -16.36 10.81
CA PRO A 12 16.05 -15.55 11.33
C PRO A 12 16.49 -14.55 12.40
N LEU A 13 16.08 -13.30 12.23
CA LEU A 13 16.23 -12.21 13.19
C LEU A 13 14.89 -11.95 13.87
N GLU A 14 14.91 -11.74 15.18
CA GLU A 14 13.68 -11.36 15.89
C GLU A 14 13.14 -10.04 15.35
N THR A 15 11.83 -9.99 15.07
CA THR A 15 11.18 -8.76 14.59
C THR A 15 10.67 -7.89 15.75
N LEU A 16 10.39 -6.62 15.46
CA LEU A 16 9.80 -5.71 16.43
C LEU A 16 8.42 -6.21 16.89
N LEU A 17 7.64 -6.78 15.98
CA LEU A 17 6.33 -7.38 16.26
C LEU A 17 6.47 -8.59 17.19
N GLU A 18 7.41 -9.50 16.90
CA GLU A 18 7.69 -10.67 17.73
C GLU A 18 8.16 -10.26 19.14
N ARG A 19 9.00 -9.22 19.22
CA ARG A 19 9.43 -8.65 20.51
C ARG A 19 8.26 -8.08 21.29
N ALA A 20 7.40 -7.29 20.65
CA ALA A 20 6.20 -6.72 21.27
C ALA A 20 5.28 -7.83 21.80
N LYS A 21 5.00 -8.85 20.98
CA LYS A 21 4.18 -10.01 21.34
C LYS A 21 4.71 -10.73 22.58
N LYS A 22 6.01 -11.00 22.64
CA LYS A 22 6.68 -11.64 23.80
C LYS A 22 6.60 -10.81 25.08
N GLN A 23 6.41 -9.51 24.96
CA GLN A 23 6.25 -8.60 26.10
C GLN A 23 4.78 -8.38 26.51
N GLY A 24 3.83 -9.09 25.87
CA GLY A 24 2.41 -9.00 26.18
C GLY A 24 1.68 -7.88 25.44
N TYR A 25 2.29 -7.29 24.41
CA TYR A 25 1.60 -6.34 23.55
C TYR A 25 0.68 -7.08 22.58
N GLN A 26 -0.44 -6.45 22.26
CA GLN A 26 -1.27 -6.83 21.12
C GLN A 26 -0.57 -6.43 19.82
N THR A 27 -0.94 -7.07 18.72
CA THR A 27 -0.20 -6.94 17.45
C THR A 27 -1.16 -6.81 16.27
N ALA A 28 -0.96 -5.79 15.45
CA ALA A 28 -1.79 -5.53 14.29
C ALA A 28 -0.95 -5.18 13.05
N MET A 29 -1.41 -5.62 11.88
CA MET A 29 -0.89 -5.21 10.57
C MET A 29 -2.05 -4.77 9.69
N VAL A 30 -1.98 -3.54 9.21
CA VAL A 30 -2.99 -2.89 8.36
C VAL A 30 -2.30 -2.36 7.11
N VAL A 31 -2.69 -2.85 5.93
CA VAL A 31 -2.01 -2.51 4.67
C VAL A 31 -3.01 -2.35 3.53
N THR A 32 -2.68 -1.55 2.51
CA THR A 32 -3.50 -1.47 1.29
C THR A 32 -3.09 -2.48 0.19
N SER A 33 -1.95 -3.15 0.31
CA SER A 33 -1.58 -4.27 -0.58
C SER A 33 -2.19 -5.60 -0.12
N GLN A 34 -1.76 -6.73 -0.71
CA GLN A 34 -1.98 -8.03 -0.08
C GLN A 34 -1.25 -8.11 1.28
N ILE A 35 -1.87 -8.72 2.28
CA ILE A 35 -1.34 -8.75 3.66
C ILE A 35 -0.03 -9.52 3.78
N ASN A 36 0.27 -10.43 2.84
CA ASN A 36 1.52 -11.17 2.75
C ASN A 36 2.54 -10.51 1.79
N HIS A 37 2.40 -9.21 1.49
CA HIS A 37 3.39 -8.44 0.74
C HIS A 37 4.66 -8.18 1.57
N ALA A 38 5.72 -7.65 0.93
CA ALA A 38 7.06 -7.60 1.51
C ALA A 38 7.13 -6.87 2.87
N THR A 39 6.50 -5.70 2.99
CA THR A 39 6.52 -4.90 4.22
C THR A 39 5.88 -5.64 5.40
N PRO A 40 4.60 -6.07 5.37
CA PRO A 40 4.02 -6.85 6.47
C PRO A 40 4.70 -8.20 6.67
N ALA A 41 5.15 -8.88 5.61
CA ALA A 41 5.91 -10.12 5.72
C ALA A 41 7.20 -9.95 6.53
N SER A 42 7.87 -8.80 6.42
CA SER A 42 9.10 -8.52 7.16
C SER A 42 8.90 -8.42 8.68
N PHE A 43 7.67 -8.29 9.17
CA PHE A 43 7.35 -8.25 10.60
C PHE A 43 6.87 -9.60 11.15
N ALA A 44 6.33 -10.48 10.31
CA ALA A 44 5.64 -11.70 10.76
C ALA A 44 6.12 -13.02 10.11
N ALA A 45 7.02 -12.97 9.13
CA ALA A 45 7.53 -14.17 8.43
C ALA A 45 9.07 -14.18 8.28
N HIS A 46 9.64 -15.38 8.34
CA HIS A 46 11.06 -15.69 8.08
C HIS A 46 11.19 -16.50 6.78
N ILE A 47 11.49 -15.85 5.66
CA ILE A 47 11.53 -16.44 4.32
C ILE A 47 12.72 -15.90 3.52
N ASP A 48 13.30 -16.73 2.66
CA ASP A 48 14.45 -16.34 1.84
C ASP A 48 14.08 -15.46 0.61
N SER A 49 12.79 -15.33 0.28
CA SER A 49 12.32 -14.61 -0.92
C SER A 49 10.89 -14.06 -0.79
N ARG A 50 10.63 -12.84 -1.31
CA ARG A 50 9.27 -12.20 -1.33
C ARG A 50 8.30 -12.91 -2.22
N ASN A 51 8.82 -13.61 -3.22
CA ASN A 51 7.98 -14.19 -4.25
C ASN A 51 7.29 -15.47 -3.75
N LYS A 52 7.66 -15.98 -2.57
CA LYS A 52 7.06 -17.13 -1.89
C LYS A 52 5.81 -16.72 -1.10
N TYR A 53 4.85 -16.11 -1.79
CA TYR A 53 3.64 -15.52 -1.17
C TYR A 53 2.79 -16.55 -0.42
N ASN A 54 2.66 -17.77 -0.96
CA ASN A 54 1.91 -18.86 -0.33
C ASN A 54 2.56 -19.27 0.99
N GLU A 55 3.89 -19.46 0.97
CA GLU A 55 4.65 -19.85 2.15
C GLU A 55 4.70 -18.73 3.20
N ILE A 56 4.71 -17.46 2.80
CA ILE A 56 4.56 -16.33 3.72
C ILE A 56 3.18 -16.37 4.40
N ALA A 57 2.11 -16.60 3.64
CA ALA A 57 0.75 -16.70 4.19
C ALA A 57 0.63 -17.89 5.15
N ASP A 58 1.21 -19.04 4.80
CA ASP A 58 1.28 -20.23 5.67
C ASP A 58 1.96 -19.88 7.01
N GLN A 59 3.06 -19.12 6.98
CA GLN A 59 3.78 -18.72 8.19
C GLN A 59 2.98 -17.81 9.13
N TYR A 60 2.00 -17.04 8.64
CA TYR A 60 1.14 -16.23 9.51
C TYR A 60 0.30 -17.08 10.46
N LEU A 61 0.06 -18.36 10.12
CA LEU A 61 -0.68 -19.30 10.95
C LEU A 61 0.22 -20.36 11.61
N ASP A 62 1.20 -20.88 10.87
CA ASP A 62 2.06 -21.99 11.31
C ASP A 62 3.08 -21.55 12.35
N ARG A 63 3.57 -20.31 12.25
CA ARG A 63 4.46 -19.75 13.26
C ARG A 63 3.64 -19.20 14.42
N ARG A 64 3.87 -19.75 15.61
CA ARG A 64 3.09 -19.42 16.80
C ARG A 64 3.96 -19.09 17.99
N TYR A 65 3.46 -18.20 18.83
CA TYR A 65 3.97 -17.93 20.17
C TYR A 65 2.92 -18.35 21.18
N GLN A 66 3.29 -19.26 22.10
CA GLN A 66 2.37 -19.80 23.12
C GLN A 66 1.06 -20.34 22.52
N GLY A 67 1.15 -21.03 21.37
CA GLY A 67 0.01 -21.65 20.70
C GLY A 67 -0.87 -20.69 19.88
N LYS A 68 -0.56 -19.38 19.85
CA LYS A 68 -1.30 -18.37 19.08
C LYS A 68 -0.47 -17.82 17.91
N PRO A 69 -1.10 -17.40 16.80
CA PRO A 69 -0.42 -16.64 15.75
C PRO A 69 0.29 -15.38 16.30
N TRP A 70 1.33 -14.94 15.60
CA TRP A 70 2.11 -13.78 16.02
C TRP A 70 1.37 -12.45 15.93
N VAL A 71 0.41 -12.34 15.02
CA VAL A 71 -0.35 -11.11 14.72
C VAL A 71 -1.81 -11.31 15.08
N ASP A 72 -2.41 -10.45 15.90
CA ASP A 72 -3.81 -10.58 16.35
C ASP A 72 -4.82 -10.01 15.35
N ILE A 73 -4.45 -8.97 14.62
CA ILE A 73 -5.29 -8.28 13.63
C ILE A 73 -4.54 -8.17 12.31
N LEU A 74 -5.12 -8.71 11.23
CA LEU A 74 -4.54 -8.71 9.88
C LEU A 74 -5.53 -8.13 8.88
N PHE A 75 -5.36 -6.88 8.46
CA PHE A 75 -6.27 -6.22 7.52
C PHE A 75 -5.55 -5.80 6.24
N GLY A 76 -6.05 -6.26 5.10
CA GLY A 76 -5.56 -5.88 3.79
C GLY A 76 -6.27 -6.67 2.69
N GLY A 77 -5.61 -6.89 1.55
CA GLY A 77 -6.08 -7.81 0.54
C GLY A 77 -5.36 -9.17 0.62
N GLY A 78 -5.58 -10.01 -0.40
CA GLY A 78 -4.77 -11.20 -0.64
C GLY A 78 -5.54 -12.51 -0.59
N GLN A 79 -6.85 -12.51 -0.84
CA GLN A 79 -7.69 -13.72 -0.77
C GLN A 79 -7.07 -14.92 -1.50
N ARG A 80 -6.46 -14.72 -2.68
CA ARG A 80 -5.84 -15.80 -3.46
C ARG A 80 -4.73 -16.57 -2.76
N TYR A 81 -4.12 -15.99 -1.74
CA TYR A 81 -3.03 -16.60 -0.99
C TYR A 81 -3.51 -17.36 0.25
N PHE A 82 -4.74 -17.10 0.68
CA PHE A 82 -5.35 -17.67 1.90
C PHE A 82 -6.52 -18.62 1.61
N LEU A 83 -7.19 -18.46 0.45
CA LEU A 83 -8.24 -19.33 -0.07
C LEU A 83 -7.68 -20.11 -1.26
N ARG A 84 -6.80 -21.07 -0.98
CA ARG A 84 -6.16 -21.89 -2.01
C ARG A 84 -6.80 -23.27 -2.07
N ASP A 85 -6.73 -23.89 -3.24
CA ASP A 85 -7.23 -25.26 -3.44
C ASP A 85 -6.51 -26.28 -2.54
N ASP A 86 -5.22 -26.06 -2.27
CA ASP A 86 -4.41 -26.93 -1.42
C ASP A 86 -4.61 -26.65 0.08
N ARG A 87 -4.98 -25.41 0.45
CA ARG A 87 -5.07 -24.98 1.84
C ARG A 87 -5.98 -23.77 2.02
N ASN A 88 -6.95 -23.90 2.90
CA ASN A 88 -7.84 -22.81 3.30
C ASN A 88 -7.40 -22.23 4.65
N LEU A 89 -6.51 -21.24 4.60
CA LEU A 89 -6.00 -20.55 5.79
C LEU A 89 -7.08 -19.77 6.51
N VAL A 90 -8.09 -19.23 5.80
CA VAL A 90 -9.23 -18.52 6.44
C VAL A 90 -9.96 -19.45 7.40
N GLN A 91 -10.25 -20.67 6.98
CA GLN A 91 -10.90 -21.67 7.83
C GLN A 91 -10.01 -22.06 9.01
N GLU A 92 -8.70 -22.21 8.81
CA GLU A 92 -7.76 -22.50 9.88
C GLU A 92 -7.64 -21.35 10.89
N PHE A 93 -7.63 -20.09 10.44
CA PHE A 93 -7.70 -18.90 11.32
C PHE A 93 -9.00 -18.88 12.12
N ALA A 94 -10.14 -19.23 11.50
CA ALA A 94 -11.42 -19.34 12.19
C ALA A 94 -11.39 -20.40 13.30
N THR A 95 -10.69 -21.52 13.13
CA THR A 95 -10.51 -22.52 14.22
C THR A 95 -9.72 -21.98 15.41
N LEU A 96 -8.93 -20.92 15.21
CA LEU A 96 -8.19 -20.20 16.25
C LEU A 96 -8.98 -19.02 16.82
N GLY A 97 -10.25 -18.85 16.42
CA GLY A 97 -11.16 -17.82 16.92
C GLY A 97 -11.03 -16.48 16.21
N TYR A 98 -10.42 -16.42 15.02
CA TYR A 98 -10.38 -15.18 14.24
C TYR A 98 -11.75 -14.90 13.64
N ALA A 99 -12.28 -13.71 13.88
CA ALA A 99 -13.36 -13.16 13.06
C ALA A 99 -12.82 -12.92 11.63
N TYR A 100 -13.64 -13.17 10.62
CA TYR A 100 -13.26 -13.00 9.21
C TYR A 100 -14.21 -12.06 8.48
N ALA A 101 -13.65 -11.18 7.64
CA ALA A 101 -14.39 -10.35 6.71
C ALA A 101 -13.71 -10.31 5.34
N ASP A 102 -14.50 -10.27 4.27
CA ASP A 102 -14.00 -10.13 2.89
C ASP A 102 -14.54 -8.88 2.17
N ASN A 103 -15.32 -8.06 2.89
CA ASN A 103 -15.85 -6.78 2.45
C ASN A 103 -15.92 -5.78 3.62
N TYR A 104 -16.13 -4.50 3.31
CA TYR A 104 -16.13 -3.43 4.30
C TYR A 104 -17.28 -3.50 5.31
N ASP A 105 -18.48 -3.93 4.87
CA ASP A 105 -19.66 -4.03 5.73
C ASP A 105 -19.47 -5.10 6.80
N ASP A 106 -18.99 -6.28 6.41
CA ASP A 106 -18.67 -7.36 7.35
C ASP A 106 -17.54 -6.97 8.29
N LEU A 107 -16.52 -6.26 7.79
CA LEU A 107 -15.43 -5.77 8.64
C LEU A 107 -15.94 -4.75 9.66
N ALA A 108 -16.83 -3.84 9.27
CA ALA A 108 -17.44 -2.87 10.19
C ALA A 108 -18.17 -3.57 11.35
N ALA A 109 -18.82 -4.71 11.06
CA ALA A 109 -19.58 -5.50 12.03
C ALA A 109 -18.73 -6.37 12.99
N ILE A 110 -17.42 -6.51 12.77
CA ILE A 110 -16.56 -7.27 13.68
C ILE A 110 -16.37 -6.52 15.01
N GLU A 111 -16.80 -7.08 16.13
CA GLU A 111 -16.67 -6.46 17.47
C GLU A 111 -15.57 -7.09 18.34
N SER A 112 -14.87 -8.11 17.85
CA SER A 112 -13.89 -8.85 18.66
C SER A 112 -12.63 -9.20 17.88
N LYS A 113 -11.53 -9.33 18.63
CA LYS A 113 -10.23 -9.83 18.16
C LYS A 113 -9.96 -11.22 18.74
N PRO A 114 -9.19 -12.08 18.07
CA PRO A 114 -8.41 -11.78 16.86
C PRO A 114 -9.27 -11.66 15.59
N ALA A 115 -8.77 -10.99 14.55
CA ALA A 115 -9.52 -10.71 13.33
C ALA A 115 -8.64 -10.74 12.06
N LEU A 116 -9.20 -11.23 10.96
CA LEU A 116 -8.60 -11.30 9.63
C LEU A 116 -9.56 -10.66 8.63
N ALA A 117 -9.10 -9.66 7.88
CA ALA A 117 -9.87 -9.08 6.78
C ALA A 117 -9.06 -9.15 5.48
N LEU A 118 -9.64 -9.79 4.47
CA LEU A 118 -9.06 -9.94 3.13
C LEU A 118 -10.02 -9.33 2.11
N LEU A 119 -9.93 -8.01 1.93
CA LEU A 119 -10.93 -7.20 1.20
C LEU A 119 -10.75 -7.18 -0.33
N ALA A 120 -9.79 -7.94 -0.84
CA ALA A 120 -9.52 -8.04 -2.27
C ALA A 120 -8.75 -9.32 -2.61
N ASP A 121 -8.84 -9.74 -3.87
CA ASP A 121 -8.09 -10.90 -4.39
C ASP A 121 -6.56 -10.76 -4.23
N LYS A 122 -6.00 -9.56 -4.46
CA LYS A 122 -4.58 -9.24 -4.25
C LYS A 122 -4.40 -7.98 -3.40
N GLY A 123 -4.09 -6.83 -4.00
CA GLY A 123 -4.14 -5.54 -3.30
C GLY A 123 -5.56 -4.97 -3.36
N LEU A 124 -5.89 -4.05 -2.46
CA LEU A 124 -7.13 -3.30 -2.55
C LEU A 124 -7.16 -2.52 -3.88
N PRO A 125 -8.33 -2.16 -4.44
CA PRO A 125 -8.40 -1.21 -5.56
C PRO A 125 -7.68 0.10 -5.20
N PHE A 126 -6.99 0.77 -6.14
CA PHE A 126 -6.34 2.06 -5.88
C PHE A 126 -7.35 3.08 -5.32
N ALA A 127 -6.90 4.04 -4.49
CA ALA A 127 -7.79 5.05 -3.88
C ALA A 127 -8.61 5.82 -4.91
N ILE A 128 -8.00 6.10 -6.07
CA ILE A 128 -8.65 6.82 -7.17
C ILE A 128 -9.74 5.99 -7.86
N ASP A 129 -9.67 4.66 -7.77
CA ASP A 129 -10.57 3.71 -8.43
C ASP A 129 -11.49 2.98 -7.42
N SER A 130 -11.46 3.34 -6.14
CA SER A 130 -12.17 2.63 -5.08
C SER A 130 -13.48 3.31 -4.71
N ASP A 131 -14.52 2.51 -4.49
CA ASP A 131 -15.80 2.96 -3.93
C ASP A 131 -15.69 3.44 -2.47
N GLU A 132 -14.64 3.03 -1.76
CA GLU A 132 -14.24 3.56 -0.46
C GLU A 132 -12.85 4.19 -0.63
N PRO A 133 -12.68 5.48 -0.94
CA PRO A 133 -11.36 6.06 -1.19
C PRO A 133 -10.53 6.26 0.07
N ARG A 134 -11.10 6.07 1.27
CA ARG A 134 -10.42 6.20 2.58
C ARG A 134 -10.06 4.84 3.18
N ARG A 135 -9.63 3.91 2.33
CA ARG A 135 -9.43 2.48 2.66
C ARG A 135 -8.49 2.32 3.84
N LEU A 136 -7.32 2.95 3.80
CA LEU A 136 -6.33 2.80 4.85
C LEU A 136 -6.82 3.42 6.16
N ALA A 137 -7.45 4.59 6.09
CA ALA A 137 -8.04 5.25 7.24
C ALA A 137 -9.11 4.38 7.91
N PHE A 138 -10.05 3.81 7.12
CA PHE A 138 -11.08 2.90 7.60
C PHE A 138 -10.48 1.66 8.29
N LEU A 139 -9.53 0.99 7.64
CA LEU A 139 -8.89 -0.20 8.21
C LEU A 139 -8.13 0.13 9.51
N THR A 140 -7.47 1.30 9.55
CA THR A 140 -6.72 1.76 10.73
C THR A 140 -7.65 2.10 11.89
N GLU A 141 -8.75 2.80 11.61
CA GLU A 141 -9.80 3.10 12.59
C GLU A 141 -10.34 1.81 13.20
N LYS A 142 -10.70 0.84 12.35
CA LYS A 142 -11.22 -0.43 12.82
C LYS A 142 -10.21 -1.23 13.64
N ALA A 143 -8.94 -1.21 13.25
CA ALA A 143 -7.88 -1.87 14.01
C ALA A 143 -7.70 -1.24 15.40
N LEU A 144 -7.70 0.10 15.50
CA LEU A 144 -7.62 0.80 16.78
C LEU A 144 -8.83 0.53 17.68
N GLU A 145 -10.04 0.50 17.10
CA GLU A 145 -11.27 0.12 17.81
C GLU A 145 -11.13 -1.27 18.45
N LEU A 146 -10.71 -2.26 17.67
CA LEU A 146 -10.53 -3.63 18.15
C LEU A 146 -9.38 -3.78 19.14
N LEU A 147 -8.28 -3.04 18.96
CA LEU A 147 -7.16 -3.02 19.91
C LEU A 147 -7.61 -2.46 21.27
N GLY A 148 -8.44 -1.41 21.26
CA GLY A 148 -8.88 -0.73 22.47
C GLY A 148 -7.71 -0.18 23.29
N ASN A 149 -7.97 0.16 24.56
CA ASN A 149 -7.03 0.90 25.40
C ASN A 149 -6.58 0.15 26.67
N GLU A 150 -7.01 -1.11 26.86
CA GLU A 150 -6.74 -1.88 28.08
C GLU A 150 -5.34 -2.52 28.09
N GLN A 151 -4.79 -2.80 26.91
CA GLN A 151 -3.51 -3.49 26.74
C GLN A 151 -2.64 -2.70 25.76
N PRO A 152 -1.31 -2.67 25.94
CA PRO A 152 -0.43 -2.01 25.00
C PRO A 152 -0.41 -2.77 23.67
N PHE A 153 -0.12 -2.08 22.57
CA PHE A 153 -0.06 -2.70 21.25
C PHE A 153 1.11 -2.21 20.40
N PHE A 154 1.50 -3.05 19.45
CA PHE A 154 2.32 -2.69 18.29
C PHE A 154 1.45 -2.80 17.04
N MET A 155 1.40 -1.74 16.24
CA MET A 155 0.63 -1.71 15.01
C MET A 155 1.51 -1.23 13.85
N LEU A 156 1.56 -2.03 12.79
CA LEU A 156 2.10 -1.63 11.48
C LEU A 156 0.95 -1.14 10.60
N VAL A 157 1.08 0.08 10.07
CA VAL A 157 0.14 0.64 9.08
C VAL A 157 0.94 0.97 7.81
N GLU A 158 0.52 0.46 6.66
CA GLU A 158 1.21 0.67 5.39
C GLU A 158 0.27 1.24 4.31
N ALA A 159 0.59 2.43 3.83
CA ALA A 159 0.04 2.98 2.58
C ALA A 159 0.77 2.37 1.36
N SER A 160 0.56 1.07 1.16
CA SER A 160 1.40 0.22 0.29
C SER A 160 1.42 0.63 -1.18
N GLN A 161 0.37 1.28 -1.67
CA GLN A 161 0.15 1.49 -3.10
C GLN A 161 0.68 2.82 -3.64
N ILE A 162 1.19 3.72 -2.78
CA ILE A 162 1.97 4.89 -3.23
C ILE A 162 3.15 4.43 -4.10
N ASP A 163 3.84 3.37 -3.67
CA ASP A 163 4.91 2.72 -4.40
C ASP A 163 4.44 2.15 -5.76
N TRP A 164 3.29 1.47 -5.79
CA TRP A 164 2.78 0.88 -7.03
C TRP A 164 2.38 1.94 -8.06
N CYS A 165 1.75 3.05 -7.62
CA CYS A 165 1.49 4.19 -8.48
C CYS A 165 2.80 4.85 -8.96
N GLY A 166 3.82 4.95 -8.08
CA GLY A 166 5.14 5.46 -8.43
C GLY A 166 5.88 4.61 -9.46
N HIS A 167 5.82 3.27 -9.36
CA HIS A 167 6.34 2.36 -10.36
C HIS A 167 5.63 2.50 -11.72
N ALA A 168 4.34 2.83 -11.69
CA ALA A 168 3.54 3.08 -12.88
C ALA A 168 3.72 4.49 -13.45
N ASN A 169 4.43 5.39 -12.75
CA ASN A 169 4.52 6.82 -13.05
C ASN A 169 3.13 7.49 -13.16
N ASP A 170 2.17 7.03 -12.35
CA ASP A 170 0.81 7.55 -12.35
C ASP A 170 0.64 8.57 -11.22
N ILE A 171 0.80 9.85 -11.55
CA ILE A 171 0.75 10.94 -10.57
C ILE A 171 -0.63 11.11 -9.93
N ALA A 172 -1.71 10.87 -10.68
CA ALA A 172 -3.06 10.98 -10.17
C ALA A 172 -3.32 9.87 -9.14
N CYS A 173 -2.98 8.62 -9.49
CA CYS A 173 -2.99 7.48 -8.58
C CYS A 173 -2.17 7.77 -7.31
N ALA A 174 -0.92 8.21 -7.46
CA ALA A 174 -0.03 8.45 -6.33
C ALA A 174 -0.55 9.52 -5.37
N MET A 175 -1.14 10.61 -5.89
CA MET A 175 -1.70 11.67 -5.04
C MET A 175 -2.99 11.24 -4.32
N HIS A 176 -3.80 10.37 -4.93
CA HIS A 176 -4.96 9.79 -4.24
C HIS A 176 -4.54 8.80 -3.15
N GLU A 177 -3.51 7.98 -3.37
CA GLU A 177 -2.93 7.12 -2.32
C GLU A 177 -2.32 7.96 -1.18
N MET A 178 -1.64 9.07 -1.49
CA MET A 178 -1.16 10.02 -0.48
C MET A 178 -2.30 10.66 0.32
N ARG A 179 -3.47 10.91 -0.30
CA ARG A 179 -4.65 11.44 0.39
C ARG A 179 -5.26 10.43 1.36
N ASP A 180 -5.31 9.15 0.99
CA ASP A 180 -5.74 8.07 1.89
C ASP A 180 -4.76 7.92 3.07
N ALA A 181 -3.45 7.96 2.78
CA ALA A 181 -2.40 7.97 3.81
C ALA A 181 -2.51 9.16 4.77
N GLU A 182 -2.75 10.37 4.25
CA GLU A 182 -2.97 11.58 5.06
C GLU A 182 -4.12 11.40 6.07
N GLN A 183 -5.24 10.80 5.63
CA GLN A 183 -6.38 10.58 6.51
C GLN A 183 -6.09 9.58 7.63
N ALA A 184 -5.37 8.49 7.32
CA ALA A 184 -4.90 7.55 8.35
C ALA A 184 -3.93 8.24 9.32
N LEU A 185 -3.03 9.10 8.82
CA LEU A 185 -2.09 9.86 9.65
C LEU A 185 -2.77 10.88 10.56
N LEU A 186 -3.82 11.56 10.10
CA LEU A 186 -4.62 12.47 10.92
C LEU A 186 -5.29 11.71 12.08
N LEU A 187 -5.85 10.53 11.78
CA LEU A 187 -6.47 9.66 12.78
C LEU A 187 -5.44 9.15 13.81
N LEU A 188 -4.28 8.67 13.36
CA LEU A 188 -3.20 8.23 14.24
C LEU A 188 -2.62 9.38 15.08
N SER A 189 -2.52 10.57 14.50
CA SER A 189 -2.04 11.76 15.23
C SER A 189 -3.03 12.18 16.32
N ALA A 190 -4.33 12.13 16.05
CA ALA A 190 -5.37 12.34 17.05
C ALA A 190 -5.30 11.27 18.16
N TYR A 191 -5.12 10.00 17.79
CA TYR A 191 -4.95 8.91 18.75
C TYR A 191 -3.77 9.18 19.70
N VAL A 192 -2.59 9.55 19.19
CA VAL A 192 -1.42 9.87 20.03
C VAL A 192 -1.69 11.07 20.96
N ALA A 193 -2.43 12.07 20.49
CA ALA A 193 -2.77 13.23 21.33
C ALA A 193 -3.66 12.86 22.53
N GLU A 194 -4.52 11.86 22.37
CA GLU A 194 -5.40 11.33 23.42
C GLU A 194 -4.72 10.26 24.30
N HIS A 195 -3.67 9.61 23.79
CA HIS A 195 -2.97 8.51 24.43
C HIS A 195 -1.47 8.86 24.60
N PRO A 196 -1.09 9.64 25.63
CA PRO A 196 0.27 10.20 25.74
C PRO A 196 1.39 9.16 25.91
N ASN A 197 1.05 7.92 26.28
CA ASN A 197 1.98 6.80 26.30
C ASN A 197 2.01 6.02 24.97
N THR A 198 2.00 6.76 23.86
CA THR A 198 2.05 6.21 22.51
C THR A 198 3.14 6.91 21.73
N LEU A 199 3.90 6.15 20.95
CA LEU A 199 4.88 6.65 19.98
C LEU A 199 4.37 6.30 18.58
N LEU A 200 4.18 7.33 17.75
CA LEU A 200 3.95 7.16 16.32
C LEU A 200 5.24 7.51 15.57
N VAL A 201 5.65 6.61 14.67
CA VAL A 201 6.76 6.83 13.74
C VAL A 201 6.25 6.63 12.33
N VAL A 202 6.50 7.60 11.46
CA VAL A 202 6.11 7.61 10.05
C VAL A 202 7.36 7.75 9.22
N THR A 203 7.56 6.87 8.26
CA THR A 203 8.67 6.92 7.31
C THR A 203 8.24 6.26 6.00
N ALA A 204 9.05 6.42 4.95
CA ALA A 204 9.03 5.54 3.81
C ALA A 204 10.10 4.45 3.96
N ASP A 205 9.95 3.36 3.22
CA ASP A 205 10.97 2.34 3.02
C ASP A 205 12.00 2.77 1.95
N HIS A 206 11.53 3.47 0.90
CA HIS A 206 12.33 4.13 -0.13
C HIS A 206 11.51 5.15 -0.94
N SER A 207 12.16 5.85 -1.88
CA SER A 207 11.50 6.65 -2.92
C SER A 207 11.34 5.83 -4.21
N THR A 208 10.29 6.10 -4.99
CA THR A 208 9.92 5.34 -6.20
C THR A 208 9.61 6.29 -7.37
N GLY A 209 9.99 5.91 -8.58
CA GLY A 209 9.69 6.62 -9.84
C GLY A 209 10.62 7.80 -10.15
N GLY A 210 11.26 8.38 -9.14
CA GLY A 210 12.05 9.61 -9.29
C GLY A 210 11.16 10.80 -9.66
N LEU A 211 10.05 10.92 -8.94
CA LEU A 211 9.06 11.98 -9.11
C LEU A 211 9.69 13.37 -8.97
N SER A 212 9.29 14.29 -9.84
CA SER A 212 9.60 15.71 -9.79
C SER A 212 8.38 16.57 -10.09
N MET A 213 8.24 17.68 -9.35
CA MET A 213 7.24 18.72 -9.58
C MET A 213 7.87 19.79 -10.49
N GLY A 214 7.55 19.73 -11.78
CA GLY A 214 8.25 20.47 -12.83
C GLY A 214 9.09 19.53 -13.71
N SER A 215 8.93 19.66 -15.02
CA SER A 215 9.55 18.81 -16.03
C SER A 215 9.65 19.57 -17.36
N GLY A 216 10.47 19.08 -18.30
CA GLY A 216 10.55 19.67 -19.65
C GLY A 216 11.09 21.10 -19.72
N GLY A 217 11.70 21.61 -18.65
CA GLY A 217 12.17 22.99 -18.55
C GLY A 217 11.10 24.00 -18.10
N ASP A 218 9.88 23.54 -17.81
CA ASP A 218 8.80 24.36 -17.27
C ASP A 218 8.91 24.50 -15.75
N TYR A 219 8.94 25.74 -15.27
CA TYR A 219 9.10 26.10 -13.85
C TYR A 219 7.74 26.18 -13.13
N GLN A 220 6.87 25.20 -13.36
CA GLN A 220 5.53 25.11 -12.76
C GLN A 220 5.14 23.66 -12.53
N TRP A 221 4.20 23.43 -11.60
CA TRP A 221 3.51 22.15 -11.45
C TRP A 221 2.03 22.42 -11.29
N ARG A 222 1.18 21.78 -12.12
CA ARG A 222 -0.25 22.08 -12.19
C ARG A 222 -1.05 21.05 -11.39
N ALA A 223 -1.05 21.24 -10.07
CA ALA A 223 -1.73 20.36 -9.13
C ALA A 223 -3.26 20.29 -9.37
N ASP A 224 -3.85 21.34 -9.93
CA ASP A 224 -5.26 21.38 -10.33
C ASP A 224 -5.57 20.38 -11.45
N VAL A 225 -4.64 20.20 -12.41
CA VAL A 225 -4.76 19.17 -13.46
C VAL A 225 -4.73 17.78 -12.85
N VAL A 226 -3.76 17.50 -11.97
CA VAL A 226 -3.67 16.19 -11.29
C VAL A 226 -4.94 15.89 -10.51
N ARG A 227 -5.47 16.88 -9.79
CA ARG A 227 -6.70 16.75 -8.98
C ARG A 227 -7.97 16.54 -9.83
N ALA A 228 -7.97 16.99 -11.08
CA ALA A 228 -9.12 16.85 -11.97
C ALA A 228 -9.22 15.48 -12.63
N VAL A 229 -8.17 14.65 -12.56
CA VAL A 229 -8.17 13.26 -13.02
C VAL A 229 -8.94 12.39 -12.02
N LYS A 230 -9.89 11.59 -12.51
CA LYS A 230 -10.89 10.87 -11.70
C LYS A 230 -10.71 9.35 -11.67
N ALA A 231 -9.70 8.83 -12.34
CA ALA A 231 -9.45 7.40 -12.46
C ALA A 231 -7.96 7.16 -12.73
N SER A 232 -7.44 5.99 -12.36
CA SER A 232 -6.06 5.63 -12.70
C SER A 232 -5.88 5.47 -14.20
N ALA A 233 -4.63 5.52 -14.67
CA ALA A 233 -4.33 5.28 -16.07
C ALA A 233 -4.79 3.90 -16.56
N ASN A 234 -4.89 2.89 -15.67
CA ASN A 234 -5.45 1.58 -16.03
C ASN A 234 -6.94 1.69 -16.38
N VAL A 235 -7.73 2.32 -15.51
CA VAL A 235 -9.18 2.49 -15.71
C VAL A 235 -9.45 3.39 -16.91
N ILE A 236 -8.75 4.54 -17.01
CA ILE A 236 -8.84 5.42 -18.18
C ILE A 236 -8.57 4.62 -19.46
N THR A 237 -7.50 3.83 -19.49
CA THR A 237 -7.16 3.01 -20.68
C THR A 237 -8.28 2.06 -21.08
N GLN A 238 -8.96 1.40 -20.14
CA GLN A 238 -10.09 0.52 -20.44
C GLN A 238 -11.29 1.32 -20.97
N GLU A 239 -11.65 2.41 -20.30
CA GLU A 239 -12.76 3.27 -20.71
C GLU A 239 -12.55 3.86 -22.11
N LEU A 240 -11.32 4.22 -22.47
CA LEU A 240 -11.00 4.65 -23.83
C LEU A 240 -11.24 3.54 -24.86
N LEU A 241 -10.93 2.28 -24.53
CA LEU A 241 -11.12 1.16 -25.44
C LEU A 241 -12.59 0.83 -25.66
N GLU A 242 -13.41 0.93 -24.61
CA GLU A 242 -14.83 0.56 -24.61
C GLU A 242 -15.73 1.67 -25.17
N ALA A 243 -15.37 2.94 -24.98
CA ALA A 243 -16.18 4.07 -25.42
C ALA A 243 -16.29 4.17 -26.95
N SER A 244 -17.49 4.49 -27.44
CA SER A 244 -17.73 4.84 -28.85
C SER A 244 -17.06 6.17 -29.22
N ASP A 245 -17.22 7.18 -28.37
CA ASP A 245 -16.46 8.43 -28.40
C ASP A 245 -15.38 8.42 -27.31
N TRP A 246 -14.20 7.94 -27.70
CA TRP A 246 -13.06 7.82 -26.77
C TRP A 246 -12.60 9.18 -26.25
N TYR A 247 -12.70 10.25 -27.06
CA TYR A 247 -12.19 11.56 -26.64
C TYR A 247 -13.16 12.23 -25.65
N GLN A 248 -14.46 12.05 -25.82
CA GLN A 248 -15.43 12.45 -24.81
C GLN A 248 -15.19 11.71 -23.48
N SER A 249 -14.88 10.41 -23.52
CA SER A 249 -14.51 9.63 -22.33
C SER A 249 -13.22 10.15 -21.68
N TRP A 250 -12.19 10.44 -22.48
CA TRP A 250 -10.97 11.09 -22.01
C TRP A 250 -11.27 12.40 -21.27
N GLN A 251 -12.09 13.28 -21.86
CA GLN A 251 -12.42 14.58 -21.27
C GLN A 251 -13.22 14.43 -19.97
N SER A 252 -14.13 13.46 -19.87
CA SER A 252 -14.95 13.27 -18.66
C SER A 252 -14.13 12.78 -17.46
N LEU A 253 -13.10 11.94 -17.73
CA LEU A 253 -12.23 11.33 -16.72
C LEU A 253 -11.05 12.21 -16.34
N THR A 254 -10.53 13.03 -17.24
CA THR A 254 -9.29 13.81 -16.99
C THR A 254 -9.50 15.30 -16.89
N SER A 255 -10.58 15.84 -17.47
CA SER A 255 -10.76 17.28 -17.71
C SER A 255 -9.65 17.94 -18.53
N ILE A 256 -8.76 17.17 -19.17
CA ILE A 256 -7.65 17.67 -19.98
C ILE A 256 -8.12 17.84 -21.43
N ASN A 257 -7.95 19.04 -21.97
CA ASN A 257 -8.19 19.30 -23.39
C ASN A 257 -6.91 19.06 -24.19
N LEU A 258 -6.97 18.11 -25.12
CA LEU A 258 -5.88 17.80 -26.04
C LEU A 258 -6.17 18.44 -27.40
N ASN A 259 -5.15 19.07 -28.00
CA ASN A 259 -5.22 19.49 -29.39
C ASN A 259 -5.06 18.27 -30.34
N GLU A 260 -5.28 18.45 -31.64
CA GLU A 260 -5.26 17.37 -32.63
C GLU A 260 -3.92 16.59 -32.64
N SER A 261 -2.80 17.29 -32.48
CA SER A 261 -1.47 16.68 -32.46
C SER A 261 -1.24 15.83 -31.20
N GLU A 262 -1.87 16.20 -30.08
CA GLU A 262 -1.82 15.46 -28.81
C GLU A 262 -2.79 14.27 -28.79
N GLN A 263 -3.96 14.40 -29.44
CA GLN A 263 -4.93 13.32 -29.59
C GLN A 263 -4.42 12.20 -30.51
N THR A 264 -3.68 12.56 -31.56
CA THR A 264 -3.19 11.62 -32.58
C THR A 264 -2.45 10.40 -32.00
N PRO A 265 -1.42 10.53 -31.13
CA PRO A 265 -0.72 9.36 -30.58
C PRO A 265 -1.61 8.47 -29.72
N LEU A 266 -2.55 9.04 -28.95
CA LEU A 266 -3.54 8.29 -28.17
C LEU A 266 -4.48 7.50 -29.08
N ALA A 267 -5.06 8.16 -30.09
CA ALA A 267 -5.95 7.53 -31.06
C ALA A 267 -5.26 6.39 -31.83
N GLN A 268 -4.00 6.58 -32.23
CA GLN A 268 -3.21 5.54 -32.88
C GLN A 268 -2.92 4.36 -31.96
N ALA A 269 -2.53 4.62 -30.71
CA ALA A 269 -2.30 3.55 -29.74
C ALA A 269 -3.57 2.75 -29.47
N ARG A 270 -4.71 3.44 -29.30
CA ARG A 270 -6.03 2.81 -29.17
C ARG A 270 -6.38 1.93 -30.36
N LEU A 271 -6.19 2.43 -31.57
CA LEU A 271 -6.47 1.68 -32.79
C LEU A 271 -5.61 0.41 -32.92
N LYS A 272 -4.36 0.43 -32.42
CA LYS A 272 -3.51 -0.76 -32.36
C LYS A 272 -4.10 -1.83 -31.44
N VAL A 273 -4.64 -1.45 -30.29
CA VAL A 273 -5.31 -2.41 -29.39
C VAL A 273 -6.52 -3.03 -30.06
N LEU A 274 -7.36 -2.21 -30.70
CA LEU A 274 -8.59 -2.66 -31.35
C LEU A 274 -8.35 -3.54 -32.59
N ARG A 275 -7.17 -3.44 -33.20
CA ARG A 275 -6.76 -4.24 -34.36
C ARG A 275 -5.88 -5.44 -34.02
N ALA A 276 -5.53 -5.63 -32.74
CA ALA A 276 -4.71 -6.76 -32.33
C ALA A 276 -5.43 -8.08 -32.61
N GLU A 277 -4.77 -9.01 -33.30
CA GLU A 277 -5.35 -10.30 -33.68
C GLU A 277 -5.09 -11.37 -32.61
N THR A 278 -4.02 -11.18 -31.82
CA THR A 278 -3.65 -12.09 -30.74
C THR A 278 -3.72 -11.44 -29.36
N GLN A 279 -3.92 -12.24 -28.32
CA GLN A 279 -3.91 -11.75 -26.94
C GLN A 279 -2.56 -11.14 -26.54
N SER A 280 -1.46 -11.67 -27.06
CA SER A 280 -0.11 -11.15 -26.82
C SER A 280 0.05 -9.73 -27.39
N GLU A 281 -0.35 -9.53 -28.65
CA GLU A 281 -0.35 -8.21 -29.28
C GLU A 281 -1.28 -7.24 -28.55
N LYS A 282 -2.47 -7.69 -28.16
CA LYS A 282 -3.42 -6.88 -27.40
C LYS A 282 -2.80 -6.40 -26.09
N ASN A 283 -2.13 -7.27 -25.34
CA ASN A 283 -1.47 -6.90 -24.08
C ASN A 283 -0.36 -5.85 -24.28
N ILE A 284 0.48 -6.02 -25.31
CA ILE A 284 1.53 -5.07 -25.65
C ILE A 284 0.92 -3.72 -26.06
N ALA A 285 -0.08 -3.73 -26.94
CA ALA A 285 -0.74 -2.52 -27.41
C ALA A 285 -1.47 -1.79 -26.28
N THR A 286 -2.13 -2.49 -25.36
CA THR A 286 -2.78 -1.90 -24.18
C THR A 286 -1.74 -1.22 -23.27
N THR A 287 -0.57 -1.84 -23.09
CA THR A 287 0.54 -1.24 -22.34
C THR A 287 0.99 0.07 -22.99
N GLN A 288 1.16 0.07 -24.32
CA GLN A 288 1.53 1.28 -25.07
C GLN A 288 0.46 2.37 -24.99
N LEU A 289 -0.83 2.01 -25.04
CA LEU A 289 -1.92 2.97 -24.85
C LEU A 289 -1.86 3.60 -23.45
N ARG A 290 -1.67 2.79 -22.41
CA ARG A 290 -1.55 3.28 -21.04
C ARG A 290 -0.36 4.22 -20.87
N GLU A 291 0.79 3.91 -21.45
CA GLU A 291 1.96 4.81 -21.46
C GLU A 291 1.65 6.17 -22.12
N ARG A 292 0.79 6.19 -23.16
CA ARG A 292 0.34 7.45 -23.78
C ARG A 292 -0.64 8.22 -22.89
N VAL A 293 -1.53 7.53 -22.18
CA VAL A 293 -2.42 8.14 -21.18
C VAL A 293 -1.59 8.82 -20.08
N LEU A 294 -0.62 8.11 -19.51
CA LEU A 294 0.30 8.63 -18.50
C LEU A 294 1.07 9.85 -19.02
N ALA A 295 1.70 9.72 -20.19
CA ALA A 295 2.48 10.82 -20.79
C ALA A 295 1.64 12.07 -21.04
N ALA A 296 0.36 11.93 -21.44
CA ALA A 296 -0.53 13.05 -21.64
C ALA A 296 -0.90 13.75 -20.32
N ILE A 297 -1.15 12.99 -19.26
CA ILE A 297 -1.39 13.53 -17.90
C ILE A 297 -0.13 14.20 -17.35
N ASP A 298 1.04 13.58 -17.48
CA ASP A 298 2.32 14.13 -17.02
C ASP A 298 2.67 15.42 -17.76
N THR A 299 2.47 15.46 -19.08
CA THR A 299 2.70 16.68 -19.88
C THR A 299 1.76 17.80 -19.47
N ALA A 300 0.47 17.49 -19.29
CA ALA A 300 -0.53 18.49 -18.91
C ALA A 300 -0.29 19.04 -17.49
N SER A 301 0.15 18.19 -16.56
CA SER A 301 0.44 18.53 -15.16
C SER A 301 1.85 19.07 -14.92
N VAL A 302 2.75 18.93 -15.91
CA VAL A 302 4.18 19.22 -15.80
C VAL A 302 4.84 18.36 -14.71
N THR A 303 4.49 17.07 -14.70
CA THR A 303 5.08 16.06 -13.81
C THR A 303 6.26 15.38 -14.51
N GLY A 304 7.33 15.08 -13.77
CA GLY A 304 8.50 14.38 -14.29
C GLY A 304 8.80 13.11 -13.51
N TRP A 305 9.36 12.12 -14.20
CA TRP A 305 9.78 10.83 -13.67
C TRP A 305 11.13 10.44 -14.28
N THR A 306 11.97 9.70 -13.55
CA THR A 306 13.31 9.29 -14.04
C THR A 306 13.48 7.79 -14.17
N THR A 307 12.58 6.99 -13.60
CA THR A 307 12.67 5.52 -13.59
C THR A 307 11.28 4.93 -13.37
N SER A 308 11.12 3.63 -13.65
CA SER A 308 9.99 2.84 -13.17
C SER A 308 10.40 1.96 -11.98
N GLY A 309 11.53 2.24 -11.35
CA GLY A 309 12.07 1.55 -10.17
C GLY A 309 12.18 2.47 -8.95
N HIS A 310 12.95 2.04 -7.96
CA HIS A 310 13.23 2.85 -6.77
C HIS A 310 14.38 3.82 -7.03
N THR A 311 14.48 4.86 -6.20
CA THR A 311 15.63 5.77 -6.14
C THR A 311 16.27 5.74 -4.75
N GLY A 312 17.57 6.03 -4.69
CA GLY A 312 18.36 5.97 -3.46
C GLY A 312 18.40 7.28 -2.67
N GLY A 313 17.41 8.16 -2.85
CA GLY A 313 17.31 9.39 -2.06
C GLY A 313 16.92 9.10 -0.61
N ASP A 314 17.42 9.91 0.32
CA ASP A 314 17.02 9.82 1.73
C ASP A 314 15.52 10.06 1.88
N VAL A 315 14.89 9.33 2.80
CA VAL A 315 13.48 9.45 3.13
C VAL A 315 13.29 10.14 4.47
N ALA A 316 12.18 10.86 4.63
CA ALA A 316 11.87 11.54 5.88
C ALA A 316 11.40 10.55 6.95
N VAL A 317 11.84 10.80 8.18
CA VAL A 317 11.32 10.14 9.40
C VAL A 317 10.61 11.20 10.23
N PHE A 318 9.32 11.00 10.46
CA PHE A 318 8.51 11.81 11.37
C PHE A 318 8.20 10.99 12.61
N ALA A 319 8.22 11.62 13.78
CA ALA A 319 7.85 10.97 15.03
C ALA A 319 7.13 11.95 15.95
N ILE A 320 6.09 11.47 16.63
CA ILE A 320 5.35 12.20 17.67
C ILE A 320 5.03 11.29 18.84
N GLY A 321 4.80 11.89 20.01
CA GLY A 321 4.48 11.15 21.24
C GLY A 321 5.72 10.72 22.03
N ALA A 322 5.57 9.67 22.83
CA ALA A 322 6.53 9.28 23.85
C ALA A 322 7.90 8.87 23.27
N GLY A 323 8.95 9.62 23.57
CA GLY A 323 10.32 9.30 23.14
C GLY A 323 10.65 9.67 21.69
N ALA A 324 9.80 10.45 21.02
CA ALA A 324 9.98 10.88 19.63
C ALA A 324 11.31 11.61 19.39
N GLU A 325 11.82 12.34 20.39
CA GLU A 325 13.09 13.07 20.31
C GLU A 325 14.29 12.14 20.01
N LYS A 326 14.19 10.86 20.37
CA LYS A 326 15.23 9.84 20.13
C LYS A 326 15.40 9.50 18.64
N LEU A 327 14.46 9.91 17.80
CA LEU A 327 14.46 9.67 16.35
C LEU A 327 14.93 10.88 15.54
N SER A 328 15.22 12.01 16.19
CA SER A 328 15.73 13.22 15.52
C SER A 328 17.11 13.01 14.88
N GLY A 329 17.39 13.74 13.79
CA GLY A 329 18.67 13.73 13.08
C GLY A 329 18.74 12.76 11.89
N HIS A 330 19.88 12.77 11.20
CA HIS A 330 20.15 11.87 10.07
C HIS A 330 20.53 10.47 10.58
N ARG A 331 19.84 9.44 10.08
CA ARG A 331 19.92 8.06 10.58
C ARG A 331 19.76 7.06 9.45
N ASP A 332 20.46 5.93 9.57
CA ASP A 332 20.17 4.76 8.77
C ASP A 332 18.85 4.11 9.22
N ASN A 333 18.15 3.41 8.32
CA ASN A 333 16.89 2.75 8.65
C ASN A 333 17.05 1.68 9.75
N THR A 334 18.22 1.04 9.87
CA THR A 334 18.51 0.08 10.94
C THR A 334 18.61 0.76 12.30
N ASP A 335 19.01 2.04 12.35
CA ASP A 335 19.09 2.80 13.61
C ASP A 335 17.69 3.18 14.11
N VAL A 336 16.75 3.48 13.21
CA VAL A 336 15.32 3.63 13.54
C VAL A 336 14.80 2.35 14.19
N GLY A 337 15.05 1.20 13.57
CA GLY A 337 14.70 -0.11 14.14
C GLY A 337 15.29 -0.32 15.53
N LYS A 338 16.60 -0.08 15.72
CA LYS A 338 17.27 -0.21 17.03
C LYS A 338 16.65 0.68 18.11
N VAL A 339 16.22 1.90 17.76
CA VAL A 339 15.53 2.81 18.69
C VAL A 339 14.16 2.24 19.09
N LEU A 340 13.39 1.71 18.14
CA LEU A 340 12.09 1.09 18.43
C LEU A 340 12.22 -0.14 19.32
N PHE A 341 13.20 -1.02 19.07
CA PHE A 341 13.48 -2.17 19.94
C PHE A 341 13.83 -1.76 21.37
N LYS A 342 14.60 -0.67 21.55
CA LYS A 342 14.93 -0.12 22.88
C LYS A 342 13.71 0.49 23.56
N THR A 343 12.81 1.09 22.80
CA THR A 343 11.57 1.70 23.32
C THR A 343 10.65 0.65 23.94
N LEU A 344 10.49 -0.51 23.28
CA LEU A 344 9.76 -1.65 23.86
C LEU A 344 10.44 -2.23 25.11
N ALA A 345 11.76 -2.07 25.29
CA ALA A 345 12.48 -2.64 26.43
C ALA A 345 12.37 -1.81 27.72
N GLN A 346 11.89 -0.57 27.66
CA GLN A 346 11.76 0.31 28.83
C GLN A 346 10.39 0.11 29.48
N LYS A 347 10.36 -0.53 30.65
CA LYS A 347 9.18 -0.62 31.54
C LYS A 347 9.21 0.48 32.58
#